data_AF-A0A1J4W4F0-F1
#
_entry.id   AF-A0A1J4W4F0-F1
#
_cell.length_a   1.000
_cell.length_b   1.000
_cell.length_c   1.000
_cell.angle_alpha   90.00
_cell.angle_beta   90.00
_cell.angle_gamma   90.00
#
_symmetry.space_group_name_H-M   'P 1'
#
loop_
_entity.id
_entity.type
_entity.pdbx_description
1 polymer ?
#
loop_
_entity_poly.entity_id
_entity_poly.type
_entity_poly.pdbx_seq_one_letter_code
_entity_poly.pdbx_strand_id
1 'polypeptide(L)' 'MNIDKAIKRACEEPTLLDALSWVCVWESERAIAQARFNFGSGSNGAGWDTCFKVCLKCVMEQYSSP' A
#
# COMPACT_ATOMS: atom_id res chain seq x y z
N MET A 1 3.10 -7.12 -7.34
CA MET A 1 1.85 -6.34 -7.45
C MET A 1 2.20 -4.87 -7.40
N ASN A 2 1.58 -4.01 -8.22
CA ASN A 2 1.77 -2.55 -8.15
C ASN A 2 0.64 -1.91 -7.32
N ILE A 3 0.77 -0.62 -7.05
CA ILE A 3 -0.16 0.15 -6.19
C ILE A 3 -1.60 0.08 -6.73
N ASP A 4 -1.81 0.32 -8.03
CA ASP A 4 -3.15 0.31 -8.62
C ASP A 4 -3.86 -1.05 -8.48
N LYS A 5 -3.13 -2.15 -8.69
CA LYS A 5 -3.66 -3.51 -8.50
C LYS A 5 -3.96 -3.79 -7.03
N ALA A 6 -3.13 -3.29 -6.11
CA ALA A 6 -3.35 -3.44 -4.68
C ALA A 6 -4.61 -2.67 -4.23
N ILE A 7 -4.80 -1.44 -4.69
CA ILE A 7 -6.02 -0.66 -4.42
C ILE A 7 -7.25 -1.37 -4.98
N LYS A 8 -7.20 -1.82 -6.24
CA LYS A 8 -8.32 -2.54 -6.86
C LYS A 8 -8.71 -3.79 -6.06
N ARG A 9 -7.71 -4.59 -5.67
CA ARG A 9 -7.94 -5.79 -4.85
C ARG A 9 -8.48 -5.44 -3.47
N ALA A 10 -7.97 -4.39 -2.82
CA ALA A 10 -8.48 -3.93 -1.53
C ALA A 10 -9.96 -3.56 -1.60
N CYS A 11 -10.40 -2.93 -2.70
CA CYS A 11 -11.80 -2.56 -2.90
C CYS A 11 -12.73 -3.72 -3.25
N GLU A 12 -12.20 -4.95 -3.39
CA GLU A 12 -13.02 -6.16 -3.46
C GLU A 12 -13.46 -6.66 -2.06
N GLU A 13 -12.90 -6.07 -0.98
CA GLU A 13 -13.29 -6.44 0.38
C GLU A 13 -14.70 -5.93 0.74
N PRO A 14 -15.43 -6.61 1.64
CA PRO A 14 -16.86 -6.29 1.88
C PRO A 14 -17.09 -4.93 2.53
N THR A 15 -16.12 -4.45 3.32
CA THR A 15 -16.24 -3.20 4.07
C THR A 15 -15.05 -2.28 3.83
N LEU A 16 -15.26 -0.98 4.01
CA LEU A 16 -14.19 0.00 3.98
C LEU A 16 -13.09 -0.34 5.01
N LEU A 17 -13.46 -0.78 6.21
CA LEU A 17 -12.48 -1.14 7.24
C LEU A 17 -11.60 -2.31 6.78
N ASP A 18 -12.18 -3.33 6.15
CA ASP A 18 -11.44 -4.47 5.63
C ASP A 18 -10.51 -4.06 4.49
N ALA A 19 -11.00 -3.23 3.55
CA ALA A 19 -10.20 -2.69 2.45
C ALA A 19 -9.01 -1.86 2.95
N LEU A 20 -9.24 -0.96 3.91
CA LEU A 20 -8.17 -0.15 4.50
C LEU A 20 -7.18 -1.04 5.26
N SER A 21 -7.66 -2.02 6.04
CA SER A 21 -6.78 -2.94 6.78
C SER A 21 -5.91 -3.73 5.82
N TRP A 22 -6.49 -4.25 4.74
CA TRP A 22 -5.78 -5.00 3.72
C TRP A 22 -4.69 -4.16 3.04
N VAL A 23 -5.01 -2.92 2.62
CA VAL A 23 -4.04 -2.07 1.93
C VAL A 23 -2.90 -1.63 2.87
N CYS A 24 -3.18 -1.46 4.16
CA CYS A 24 -2.17 -1.18 5.19
C CYS A 24 -1.17 -2.34 5.33
N VAL A 25 -1.67 -3.57 5.41
CA VAL A 25 -0.82 -4.77 5.51
C VAL A 25 0.04 -4.91 4.27
N TRP A 26 -0.56 -4.83 3.09
CA TRP A 26 0.16 -4.98 1.83
C TRP A 26 1.27 -3.93 1.66
N GLU A 27 1.00 -2.65 1.98
CA GLU A 27 1.99 -1.58 1.87
C GLU A 27 3.18 -1.83 2.81
N SER A 28 2.89 -2.23 4.05
CA SER A 28 3.91 -2.54 5.05
C SER A 28 4.82 -3.68 4.59
N GLU A 29 4.24 -4.76 4.05
CA GLU A 29 5.01 -5.89 3.51
C GLU A 29 5.90 -5.47 2.33
N ARG A 30 5.36 -4.68 1.39
CA ARG A 30 6.12 -4.13 0.27
C ARG A 30 7.29 -3.26 0.75
N ALA A 31 7.03 -2.37 1.70
CA ALA A 31 8.00 -1.45 2.25
C ALA A 31 9.14 -2.21 2.98
N ILE A 32 8.80 -3.22 3.79
CA ILE A 32 9.77 -4.10 4.46
C ILE A 32 10.61 -4.87 3.43
N ALA A 33 9.98 -5.42 2.38
CA ALA A 33 10.71 -6.13 1.33
C ALA A 33 11.72 -5.19 0.64
N GLN A 34 11.30 -3.98 0.26
CA GLN A 34 12.20 -2.99 -0.34
C GLN A 34 13.34 -2.59 0.59
N ALA A 35 13.05 -2.38 1.88
CA ALA A 35 14.08 -2.08 2.87
C ALA A 35 15.12 -3.22 2.96
N ARG A 36 14.68 -4.48 2.96
CA ARG A 36 15.58 -5.65 2.98
C ARG A 36 16.44 -5.76 1.72
N PHE A 37 15.86 -5.53 0.54
CA PHE A 37 16.60 -5.58 -0.73
C PHE A 37 17.62 -4.44 -0.86
N ASN A 38 17.30 -3.25 -0.34
CA ASN A 38 18.16 -2.06 -0.45
C ASN A 38 19.16 -1.91 0.71
N PHE A 39 19.10 -2.75 1.73
CA PHE A 39 20.02 -2.71 2.87
C PHE A 39 21.48 -3.01 2.46
N GLY A 40 21.70 -3.75 1.36
CA GLY A 40 23.03 -4.08 0.85
C GLY A 40 23.62 -3.09 -0.17
N SER A 41 22.85 -2.13 -0.68
CA SER A 41 23.24 -1.29 -1.82
C SER A 41 23.81 0.08 -1.42
N GLY A 42 23.98 0.37 -0.12
CA GLY A 42 24.47 1.66 0.36
C GLY A 42 23.47 2.82 0.18
N SER A 43 22.22 2.52 -0.22
CA SER A 43 21.17 3.54 -0.28
C SER A 43 20.79 3.97 1.13
N ASN A 44 20.68 5.28 1.36
CA ASN A 44 20.36 5.92 2.64
C ASN A 44 18.88 5.74 3.09
N GLY A 45 18.20 4.71 2.60
CA GLY A 45 16.78 4.51 2.83
C GLY A 45 15.88 5.46 2.04
N ALA A 46 16.38 6.35 1.17
CA ALA A 46 15.53 7.19 0.32
C ALA A 46 14.68 6.41 -0.69
N GLY A 47 15.00 5.12 -0.94
CA GLY A 47 14.14 4.21 -1.71
C GLY A 47 12.96 3.64 -0.90
N TRP A 48 12.85 3.97 0.39
CA TRP A 48 11.79 3.55 1.30
C TRP A 48 10.64 4.58 1.33
N ASP A 49 10.22 5.04 0.15
CA ASP A 49 9.03 5.88 0.08
C ASP A 49 7.79 5.01 0.34
N THR A 50 7.07 5.36 1.41
CA THR A 50 5.81 4.72 1.74
C THR A 50 4.70 5.37 0.91
N CYS A 51 3.86 4.55 0.30
CA CYS A 51 2.72 5.04 -0.47
C CYS A 51 1.44 5.04 0.36
N PHE A 52 1.57 4.88 1.68
CA PHE A 52 0.48 4.59 2.61
C PHE A 52 -0.65 5.62 2.53
N LYS A 53 -0.32 6.92 2.56
CA LYS A 53 -1.30 8.01 2.46
C LYS A 53 -2.04 8.00 1.12
N VAL A 54 -1.33 7.70 0.03
CA VAL A 54 -1.91 7.62 -1.31
C VAL A 54 -2.84 6.42 -1.40
N CYS A 55 -2.39 5.24 -0.96
CA CYS A 55 -3.20 4.03 -0.92
C CYS A 55 -4.50 4.22 -0.12
N LEU A 56 -4.41 4.75 1.10
CA LEU A 56 -5.58 5.03 1.94
C LEU A 56 -6.55 5.99 1.25
N LYS A 57 -6.04 7.12 0.73
CA LYS A 57 -6.86 8.11 0.03
C LYS A 57 -7.62 7.48 -1.14
N CYS A 58 -6.93 6.72 -1.99
CA CYS A 58 -7.55 6.09 -3.16
C CYS A 58 -8.61 5.06 -2.77
N VAL A 59 -8.39 4.24 -1.74
CA VAL A 59 -9.40 3.30 -1.23
C VAL A 59 -10.62 4.06 -0.72
N MET A 60 -10.42 5.10 0.10
CA MET A 60 -11.52 5.92 0.61
C MET A 60 -12.33 6.57 -0.51
N GLU A 61 -11.67 7.12 -1.55
CA GLU A 61 -12.32 7.73 -2.71
C GLU A 61 -13.17 6.73 -3.52
N GLN A 62 -12.72 5.48 -3.67
CA GLN A 62 -13.50 4.45 -4.36
C GLN A 62 -14.76 4.05 -3.58
N TYR A 63 -14.68 3.90 -2.26
CA TYR A 63 -15.87 3.61 -1.44
C TYR A 63 -16.82 4.81 -1.28
N SER A 64 -16.32 6.03 -1.46
CA SER A 64 -17.12 7.25 -1.39
C SER A 64 -17.88 7.53 -2.68
N SER A 65 -17.53 6.85 -3.79
CA SER A 65 -18.18 7.00 -5.07
C SER A 65 -19.35 5.99 -5.18
N PRO A 66 -20.61 6.46 -5.30
CA PRO A 66 -21.80 5.61 -5.32
C PRO A 66 -21.90 4.71 -6.55
#